data_AF-A0A074TFM2-F1
#
_entry.id   AF-A0A074TFM2-F1
#
_cell.length_a   1.000
_cell.length_b   1.000
_cell.length_c   1.000
_cell.angle_alpha   90.00
_cell.angle_beta   90.00
_cell.angle_gamma   90.00
#
_symmetry.space_group_name_H-M   'P 1'
#
loop_
_entity.id
_entity.type
_entity.pdbx_description
1 polymer ?
#
loop_
_entity_poly.entity_id
_entity_poly.type
_entity_poly.pdbx_seq_one_letter_code
_entity_poly.pdbx_strand_id
1 'polypeptide(L)'
;ELLADFIGVFNDMTDEAGHPALHPDPAVGYPEGQSLAQHLRRGGSKGLIYPSVRAPAPGGNCLVCFEPHAIQNVRPGASWDLVWDGTPHYSIAAVS
;
A
#
# COMPACT_ATOMS: atom_id res chain seq x y z
N GLU A 1 3.66 -3.31 14.98
CA GLU A 1 2.39 -3.08 14.25
C GLU A 1 1.87 -1.69 14.62
N LEU A 2 1.18 -1.03 13.69
CA LEU A 2 0.47 0.22 13.93
C LEU A 2 -0.97 0.04 13.47
N LEU A 3 -1.91 0.48 14.31
CA LEU A 3 -3.32 0.55 13.97
C LEU A 3 -3.65 2.01 13.65
N ALA A 4 -4.34 2.25 12.54
CA ALA A 4 -4.75 3.59 12.11
C ALA A 4 -6.07 3.53 11.35
N ASP A 5 -6.85 4.60 11.45
CA ASP A 5 -8.08 4.78 10.71
C ASP A 5 -7.80 5.65 9.47
N PHE A 6 -8.38 5.27 8.34
CA PHE A 6 -8.29 6.02 7.07
C PHE A 6 -9.66 6.61 6.74
N ILE A 7 -9.82 7.93 6.89
CA ILE A 7 -11.12 8.59 6.85
C ILE A 7 -11.38 9.27 5.50
N GLY A 8 -12.36 8.74 4.77
CA GLY A 8 -12.87 9.34 3.53
C GLY A 8 -13.18 8.31 2.46
N VAL A 9 -13.43 8.79 1.24
CA VAL A 9 -13.59 7.96 0.05
C VAL A 9 -12.23 7.84 -0.62
N PHE A 10 -11.84 6.60 -0.89
CA PHE A 10 -10.64 6.25 -1.65
C PHE A 10 -11.10 5.70 -3.00
N ASN A 11 -10.40 6.08 -4.07
CA ASN A 11 -10.61 5.41 -5.35
C ASN A 11 -10.19 3.95 -5.21
N ASP A 12 -10.91 3.06 -5.89
CA ASP A 12 -10.66 1.62 -5.86
C ASP A 12 -10.42 1.17 -7.31
N MET A 13 -9.29 0.49 -7.53
CA MET A 13 -8.94 -0.10 -8.82
C MET A 13 -8.64 -1.60 -8.71
N THR A 14 -9.19 -2.26 -7.68
CA THR A 14 -8.94 -3.68 -7.40
C THR A 14 -9.44 -4.62 -8.50
N ASP A 15 -10.37 -4.18 -9.33
CA ASP A 15 -10.86 -4.88 -10.53
C ASP A 15 -10.10 -4.51 -11.82
N GLU A 16 -9.13 -3.59 -11.75
CA GLU A 16 -8.36 -3.09 -12.90
C GLU A 16 -6.94 -3.67 -12.98
N ALA A 17 -6.76 -4.97 -12.70
CA ALA A 17 -5.42 -5.58 -12.62
C ALA A 17 -4.53 -5.43 -13.88
N GLY A 18 -5.11 -5.14 -15.05
CA GLY A 18 -4.40 -4.86 -16.30
C GLY A 18 -3.93 -3.41 -16.49
N HIS A 19 -4.21 -2.51 -15.54
CA HIS A 19 -3.85 -1.11 -15.65
C HIS A 19 -2.31 -0.92 -15.68
N PRO A 20 -1.73 -0.06 -16.55
CA PRO A 20 -0.28 0.13 -16.65
C PRO A 20 0.43 0.51 -15.34
N ALA A 21 -0.26 1.27 -14.47
CA ALA A 21 0.21 1.59 -13.10
C ALA A 21 0.47 0.34 -12.22
N LEU A 22 -0.11 -0.80 -12.57
CA LEU A 22 0.04 -2.09 -11.89
C LEU A 22 0.99 -3.03 -12.64
N HIS A 23 1.79 -2.51 -13.56
CA HIS A 23 2.78 -3.32 -14.26
C HIS A 23 3.90 -3.77 -13.28
N PRO A 24 4.28 -5.06 -13.28
CA PRO A 24 5.26 -5.58 -12.32
C PRO A 24 6.70 -5.09 -12.55
N ASP A 25 7.04 -4.73 -13.80
CA ASP A 25 8.31 -4.05 -14.11
C ASP A 25 8.26 -2.60 -13.58
N PRO A 26 9.13 -2.21 -12.62
CA PRO A 26 9.20 -0.85 -12.10
C PRO A 26 9.46 0.22 -13.16
N ALA A 27 10.18 -0.12 -14.24
CA ALA A 27 10.46 0.84 -15.31
C ALA A 27 9.20 1.28 -16.05
N VAL A 28 8.12 0.47 -16.00
CA VAL A 28 6.80 0.77 -16.55
C VAL A 28 5.83 1.20 -15.45
N GLY A 29 5.73 0.42 -14.37
CA GLY A 29 4.73 0.62 -13.33
C GLY A 29 4.93 1.91 -12.53
N TYR A 30 6.18 2.31 -12.27
CA TYR A 30 6.44 3.53 -11.48
C TYR A 30 6.03 4.82 -12.19
N PRO A 31 6.44 5.09 -13.45
CA PRO A 31 6.02 6.30 -14.14
C PRO A 31 4.49 6.35 -14.31
N GLU A 32 3.85 5.23 -14.68
CA GLU A 32 2.39 5.14 -14.84
C GLU A 32 1.65 5.35 -13.51
N GLY A 33 2.12 4.70 -12.43
CA GLY A 33 1.55 4.85 -11.10
C GLY A 33 1.73 6.25 -10.52
N GLN A 34 2.88 6.89 -10.76
CA GLN A 34 3.11 8.28 -10.37
C GLN A 34 2.20 9.23 -11.14
N SER A 35 2.03 9.03 -12.45
CA SER A 35 1.12 9.81 -13.29
C SER A 35 -0.33 9.71 -12.80
N LEU A 36 -0.80 8.47 -12.55
CA LEU A 36 -2.12 8.20 -12.00
C LEU A 36 -2.32 8.87 -10.64
N ALA A 37 -1.38 8.69 -9.70
CA ALA A 37 -1.46 9.30 -8.37
C ALA A 37 -1.53 10.83 -8.44
N GLN A 38 -0.73 11.45 -9.32
CA GLN A 38 -0.79 12.89 -9.55
C GLN A 38 -2.14 13.34 -10.12
N HIS A 39 -2.70 12.59 -11.08
CA HIS A 39 -4.02 12.89 -11.64
C HIS A 39 -5.11 12.81 -10.58
N LEU A 40 -5.17 11.71 -9.83
CA LEU A 40 -6.14 11.49 -8.75
C LEU A 40 -6.05 12.57 -7.68
N ARG A 41 -4.83 12.90 -7.24
CA ARG A 41 -4.59 13.95 -6.25
C ARG A 41 -5.07 15.33 -6.74
N ARG A 42 -4.81 15.69 -8.01
CA ARG A 42 -5.33 16.95 -8.60
C ARG A 42 -6.85 16.94 -8.73
N GLY A 43 -7.46 15.77 -8.92
CA GLY A 43 -8.91 15.57 -8.92
C GLY A 43 -9.56 15.59 -7.53
N GLY A 44 -8.80 15.82 -6.45
CA GLY A 44 -9.32 15.87 -5.08
C GLY A 44 -9.50 14.50 -4.42
N SER A 45 -8.96 13.43 -5.01
CA SER A 45 -8.95 12.12 -4.36
C SER A 45 -8.03 12.13 -3.13
N LYS A 46 -8.44 11.42 -2.08
CA LYS A 46 -7.66 11.23 -0.85
C LYS A 46 -6.64 10.09 -0.94
N GLY A 47 -6.79 9.21 -1.93
CA GLY A 47 -5.95 8.04 -2.08
C GLY A 47 -6.54 6.97 -2.99
N LEU A 48 -5.86 5.84 -3.06
CA LEU A 48 -6.16 4.76 -3.99
C LEU A 48 -5.94 3.40 -3.32
N ILE A 49 -6.91 2.51 -3.46
CA ILE A 49 -6.85 1.09 -3.12
C ILE A 49 -6.57 0.32 -4.41
N TYR A 50 -5.55 -0.53 -4.41
CA TYR A 50 -5.10 -1.23 -5.61
C TYR A 50 -4.49 -2.60 -5.27
N PRO A 51 -4.46 -3.59 -6.19
CA PRO A 51 -3.91 -4.90 -5.90
C PRO A 51 -2.37 -4.85 -5.83
N SER A 52 -1.77 -5.64 -4.94
CA SER A 52 -0.31 -5.71 -4.84
C SER A 52 0.30 -6.46 -6.02
N VAL A 53 1.13 -5.76 -6.81
CA VAL A 53 1.90 -6.38 -7.91
C VAL A 53 2.95 -7.39 -7.43
N ARG A 54 3.34 -7.31 -6.15
CA ARG A 54 4.32 -8.20 -5.52
C ARG A 54 3.69 -9.40 -4.81
N ALA A 55 2.38 -9.40 -4.64
CA ALA A 55 1.62 -10.47 -3.98
C ALA A 55 0.32 -10.73 -4.75
N PRO A 56 0.38 -11.40 -5.91
CA PRO A 56 -0.80 -11.69 -6.73
C PRO A 56 -1.77 -12.65 -6.03
N ALA A 57 -3.02 -12.71 -6.52
CA ALA A 57 -4.15 -13.41 -5.90
C ALA A 57 -3.81 -14.86 -5.48
N PRO A 58 -4.19 -15.29 -4.25
CA PRO A 58 -5.13 -14.64 -3.33
C PRO A 58 -4.48 -13.59 -2.40
N GLY A 59 -3.39 -12.95 -2.83
CA GLY A 59 -2.66 -11.93 -2.08
C GLY A 59 -3.43 -10.65 -1.71
N GLY A 60 -2.69 -9.62 -1.30
CA GLY A 60 -3.25 -8.45 -0.61
C GLY A 60 -3.44 -7.21 -1.48
N ASN A 61 -4.33 -6.33 -1.03
CA ASN A 61 -4.48 -4.99 -1.55
C ASN A 61 -3.51 -4.03 -0.86
N CYS A 62 -3.02 -3.05 -1.61
CA CYS A 62 -2.29 -1.90 -1.12
C CYS A 62 -3.22 -0.69 -1.05
N LEU A 63 -2.92 0.21 -0.11
CA LEU A 63 -3.56 1.51 0.04
C LEU A 63 -2.46 2.57 -0.01
N VAL A 64 -2.67 3.60 -0.83
CA VAL A 64 -1.91 4.83 -0.78
C VAL A 64 -2.81 5.98 -0.35
N CYS A 65 -2.34 6.82 0.55
CA CYS A 65 -3.03 8.02 1.00
C CYS A 65 -2.23 9.26 0.55
N PHE A 66 -2.90 10.19 -0.14
CA PHE A 66 -2.27 11.41 -0.66
C PHE A 66 -2.32 12.57 0.35
N GLU A 67 -3.20 12.50 1.33
CA GLU A 67 -3.43 13.54 2.34
C GLU A 67 -3.20 12.99 3.75
N PRO A 68 -2.09 13.36 4.43
CA PRO A 68 -1.78 12.83 5.76
C PRO A 68 -2.90 13.02 6.80
N HIS A 69 -3.72 14.08 6.68
CA HIS A 69 -4.84 14.35 7.58
C HIS A 69 -5.98 13.31 7.51
N ALA A 70 -6.01 12.48 6.45
CA ALA A 70 -6.96 11.38 6.36
C ALA A 70 -6.56 10.19 7.25
N ILE A 71 -5.31 10.15 7.76
CA ILE A 71 -4.81 9.13 8.67
C ILE A 71 -5.03 9.62 10.11
N GLN A 72 -5.86 8.92 10.86
CA GLN A 72 -6.26 9.32 12.22
C GLN A 72 -6.15 8.16 13.20
N ASN A 73 -6.23 8.48 14.50
CA ASN A 73 -6.24 7.49 15.60
C ASN A 73 -5.07 6.48 15.56
N VAL A 74 -3.90 6.96 15.13
CA VAL A 74 -2.67 6.16 15.05
C VAL A 74 -2.28 5.71 16.44
N ARG A 75 -2.21 4.40 16.66
CA ARG A 75 -1.88 3.79 17.94
C ARG A 75 -0.95 2.58 17.77
N PRO A 76 -0.07 2.31 18.76
CA PRO A 76 0.71 1.08 18.78
C PRO A 76 -0.19 -0.15 18.75
N GLY A 77 0.13 -1.11 17.87
CA GLY A 77 -0.40 -2.48 17.90
C GLY A 77 0.59 -3.44 18.57
N ALA A 78 0.55 -4.72 18.20
CA ALA A 78 1.54 -5.69 18.69
C ALA A 78 2.94 -5.35 18.18
N SER A 79 3.96 -5.54 19.02
CA SER A 79 5.37 -5.35 18.65
C SER A 79 5.98 -6.69 18.23
N TRP A 80 6.76 -6.66 17.16
CA TRP A 80 7.34 -7.87 16.55
C TRP A 80 8.79 -7.60 16.18
N ASP A 81 9.68 -8.54 16.53
CA ASP A 81 11.04 -8.59 16.04
C ASP A 81 11.08 -9.44 14.77
N LEU A 82 11.56 -8.85 13.68
CA LEU A 82 11.85 -9.55 12.43
C LEU A 82 13.37 -9.73 12.34
N VAL A 83 13.82 -10.98 12.37
CA VAL A 83 15.25 -11.32 12.40
C VAL A 83 15.66 -12.03 11.13
N TRP A 84 16.63 -11.45 10.41
CA TRP A 84 17.30 -12.06 9.26
C TRP A 84 18.67 -12.58 9.67
N ASP A 85 18.95 -13.84 9.38
CA ASP A 85 20.19 -14.55 9.72
C ASP A 85 21.21 -14.57 8.57
N GLY A 86 21.10 -13.60 7.66
CA GLY A 86 21.92 -13.53 6.44
C GLY A 86 21.26 -14.16 5.21
N THR A 87 20.06 -14.73 5.35
CA THR A 87 19.20 -15.14 4.22
C THR A 87 18.06 -14.15 4.02
N PRO A 88 17.33 -14.18 2.87
CA PRO A 88 16.10 -13.38 2.69
C PRO A 88 14.92 -13.82 3.57
N HIS A 89 14.99 -15.03 4.14
CA HIS A 89 14.00 -15.54 5.06
C HIS A 89 14.21 -14.91 6.44
N TYR A 90 13.11 -14.54 7.09
CA TYR A 90 13.13 -13.98 8.44
C TYR A 90 12.35 -14.86 9.39
N SER A 91 12.73 -14.82 10.66
CA SER A 91 11.91 -15.31 11.77
C SER A 91 11.17 -14.14 12.43
N ILE A 92 10.01 -14.44 13.00
CA ILE A 92 9.15 -13.45 13.69
C ILE A 92 9.06 -13.86 15.16
N ALA A 93 9.34 -12.93 16.07
CA ALA A 93 9.13 -13.09 17.50
C ALA A 93 8.24 -11.95 18.03
N ALA A 94 7.28 -12.28 18.91
CA ALA A 94 6.49 -11.26 19.60
C ALA A 94 7.37 -10.58 20.67
N VAL A 95 7.33 -9.26 20.71
CA VAL A 95 7.99 -8.47 21.76
C VAL A 95 6.99 -8.28 22.90
N SER A 96 7.38 -8.72 24.10
CA SER A 96 6.59 -8.57 25.34
C SER A 96 6.54 -7.12 25.82
#